data_AF-A0A8T3U7F2-F1
#
_entry.id   AF-A0A8T3U7F2-F1
#
_cell.length_a   1.000
_cell.length_b   1.000
_cell.length_c   1.000
_cell.angle_alpha   90.00
_cell.angle_beta   90.00
_cell.angle_gamma   90.00
#
_symmetry.space_group_name_H-M   'P 1'
#
loop_
_entity.id
_entity.type
_entity.pdbx_description
1 polymer ?
#
loop_
_entity_poly.entity_id
_entity_poly.type
_entity_poly.pdbx_seq_one_letter_code
_entity_poly.pdbx_strand_id
1 'polypeptide(L)'
;MKDKSIYQLAREVSGLTQERAAEYLNIATETIASYEQGRRKVPDDIVFAMSELYQHPILCYKHLRLKATAKELPDVEVRSLSQAVIMLLKNMDDIEENRNTILRIAYDNKIDENELDNWFFILKQIAELQKACFTVKYCRGERG
;
A
#
# COMPACT_ATOMS: atom_id res chain seq x y z
N MET A 1 -1.33 -9.10 23.37
CA MET A 1 -2.20 -9.31 22.20
C MET A 1 -1.31 -9.56 21.00
N LYS A 2 -1.52 -10.63 20.22
CA LYS A 2 -0.81 -10.79 18.93
C LYS A 2 -1.43 -9.81 17.92
N ASP A 3 -0.59 -9.08 17.20
CA ASP A 3 -1.04 -8.27 16.08
C ASP A 3 -1.69 -9.16 15.02
N LYS A 4 -2.85 -8.72 14.49
CA LYS A 4 -3.58 -9.45 13.46
C LYS A 4 -2.83 -9.37 12.13
N SER A 5 -2.74 -10.47 11.40
CA SER A 5 -2.16 -10.46 10.06
C SER A 5 -3.03 -9.70 9.06
N ILE A 6 -2.42 -9.26 7.95
CA ILE A 6 -3.13 -8.57 6.85
C ILE A 6 -4.26 -9.42 6.26
N TYR A 7 -4.14 -10.75 6.27
CA TYR A 7 -5.16 -11.67 5.76
C TYR A 7 -6.36 -11.76 6.70
N GLN A 8 -6.10 -11.86 8.01
CA GLN A 8 -7.14 -11.89 9.03
C GLN A 8 -7.93 -10.59 9.02
N LEU A 9 -7.22 -9.45 9.00
CA LEU A 9 -7.86 -8.13 8.96
C LEU A 9 -8.74 -7.98 7.71
N ALA A 10 -8.24 -8.37 6.53
CA ALA A 10 -9.01 -8.28 5.29
C ALA A 10 -10.28 -9.15 5.33
N ARG A 11 -10.20 -10.38 5.85
CA ARG A 11 -11.34 -11.28 6.00
C ARG A 11 -12.38 -10.75 6.99
N GLU A 12 -11.93 -10.25 8.14
CA GLU A 12 -12.84 -9.68 9.15
C GLU A 12 -13.56 -8.43 8.61
N VAL A 13 -12.83 -7.56 7.90
CA VAL A 13 -13.41 -6.37 7.25
C VAL A 13 -14.41 -6.75 6.15
N SER A 14 -14.25 -7.90 5.49
CA SER A 14 -15.23 -8.42 4.52
C SER A 14 -16.39 -9.17 5.18
N GLY A 15 -16.43 -9.27 6.51
CA GLY A 15 -17.49 -9.94 7.25
C GLY A 15 -17.53 -11.47 7.09
N LEU A 16 -16.46 -12.10 6.62
CA LEU A 16 -16.42 -13.55 6.40
C LEU A 16 -15.84 -14.29 7.61
N THR A 17 -16.36 -15.47 7.91
CA THR A 17 -15.75 -16.40 8.86
C THR A 17 -14.61 -17.19 8.19
N GLN A 18 -13.77 -17.86 8.98
CA GLN A 18 -12.70 -18.71 8.43
C GLN A 18 -13.29 -19.86 7.61
N GLU A 19 -14.39 -20.46 8.07
CA GLU A 19 -15.07 -21.58 7.41
C GLU A 19 -15.62 -21.14 6.05
N ARG A 20 -16.28 -19.98 5.98
CA ARG A 20 -16.79 -19.44 4.72
C ARG A 20 -15.66 -19.11 3.76
N ALA A 21 -14.59 -18.47 4.23
CA ALA A 21 -13.43 -18.18 3.39
C ALA A 21 -12.78 -19.46 2.85
N ALA A 22 -12.64 -20.48 3.69
CA ALA A 22 -12.10 -21.78 3.33
C ALA A 22 -12.94 -22.51 2.28
N GLU A 23 -14.27 -22.48 2.43
CA GLU A 23 -15.25 -23.00 1.46
C GLU A 23 -15.05 -22.36 0.08
N TYR A 24 -15.04 -21.03 0.00
CA TYR A 24 -14.86 -20.31 -1.28
C TYR A 24 -13.48 -20.51 -1.91
N LEU A 25 -12.43 -20.59 -1.09
CA LEU A 25 -11.06 -20.79 -1.56
C LEU A 25 -10.72 -22.26 -1.81
N ASN A 26 -11.66 -23.18 -1.56
CA ASN A 26 -11.49 -24.63 -1.70
C ASN A 26 -10.25 -25.17 -0.95
N ILE A 27 -10.06 -24.73 0.29
CA ILE A 27 -8.98 -25.18 1.19
C ILE A 27 -9.55 -25.50 2.57
N ALA A 28 -8.77 -26.18 3.42
CA ALA A 28 -9.20 -26.49 4.77
C ALA A 28 -9.26 -25.23 5.66
N THR A 29 -10.24 -25.15 6.56
CA THR A 29 -10.37 -24.05 7.52
C THR A 29 -9.10 -23.87 8.37
N GLU A 30 -8.45 -24.96 8.76
CA GLU A 30 -7.18 -24.93 9.49
C GLU A 30 -6.05 -24.28 8.67
N THR A 31 -6.12 -24.37 7.33
CA THR A 31 -5.16 -23.73 6.43
C THR A 31 -5.31 -22.21 6.46
N ILE A 32 -6.54 -21.69 6.46
CA ILE A 32 -6.80 -20.25 6.68
C ILE A 32 -6.24 -19.80 8.03
N ALA A 33 -6.55 -20.52 9.11
CA ALA A 33 -6.05 -20.19 10.44
C ALA A 33 -4.51 -20.21 10.50
N SER A 34 -3.86 -21.14 9.79
CA SER A 34 -2.41 -21.24 9.69
C SER A 34 -1.79 -20.04 8.97
N TYR A 35 -2.42 -19.58 7.87
CA TYR A 35 -2.03 -18.36 7.16
C TYR A 35 -2.17 -17.12 8.05
N GLU A 36 -3.31 -16.99 8.72
CA GLU A 36 -3.62 -15.82 9.56
C GLU A 36 -2.69 -15.68 10.76
N GLN A 37 -2.20 -16.80 11.29
CA GLN A 37 -1.27 -16.85 12.42
C GLN A 37 0.19 -16.79 11.99
N GLY A 38 0.48 -16.71 10.68
CA GLY A 38 1.84 -16.70 10.14
C GLY A 38 2.58 -18.03 10.27
N ARG A 39 1.88 -19.14 10.57
CA ARG A 39 2.48 -20.48 10.68
C ARG A 39 2.83 -21.06 9.32
N ARG A 40 2.11 -20.66 8.26
CA ARG A 40 2.38 -21.03 6.88
C ARG A 40 2.45 -19.78 6.01
N LYS A 41 3.40 -19.75 5.08
CA LYS A 41 3.47 -18.70 4.05
C LYS A 41 2.29 -18.86 3.08
N VAL A 42 1.59 -17.76 2.81
CA VAL A 42 0.47 -17.75 1.86
C VAL A 42 1.03 -17.72 0.43
N PRO A 43 0.63 -18.65 -0.46
CA PRO A 43 0.96 -18.60 -1.88
C PRO A 43 0.36 -17.38 -2.60
N ASP A 44 1.02 -16.89 -3.65
CA ASP A 44 0.61 -15.68 -4.39
C ASP A 44 -0.79 -15.81 -5.03
N ASP A 45 -1.11 -16.99 -5.57
CA ASP A 45 -2.42 -17.33 -6.16
C ASP A 45 -3.54 -17.33 -5.12
N ILE A 46 -3.27 -17.85 -3.92
CA ILE A 46 -4.22 -17.82 -2.80
C ILE A 46 -4.44 -16.39 -2.32
N VAL A 47 -3.40 -15.56 -2.26
CA VAL A 47 -3.55 -14.13 -1.90
C VAL A 47 -4.38 -13.39 -2.93
N PHE A 48 -4.19 -13.67 -4.23
CA PHE A 48 -5.02 -13.11 -5.28
C PHE A 48 -6.49 -13.52 -5.12
N ALA A 49 -6.75 -14.81 -4.88
CA ALA A 49 -8.11 -15.30 -4.63
C ALA A 49 -8.74 -14.69 -3.36
N MET A 50 -7.96 -14.53 -2.28
CA MET A 50 -8.39 -13.82 -1.06
C MET A 50 -8.73 -12.35 -1.35
N SER A 51 -7.92 -11.67 -2.16
CA SER A 51 -8.14 -10.27 -2.54
C SER A 51 -9.48 -10.08 -3.27
N GLU A 52 -9.79 -10.98 -4.22
CA GLU A 52 -11.06 -10.98 -4.95
C GLU A 52 -12.23 -11.29 -4.01
N LEU A 53 -12.12 -12.36 -3.22
CA LEU A 53 -13.17 -12.78 -2.29
C LEU A 53 -13.50 -11.72 -1.23
N TYR A 54 -12.48 -11.09 -0.65
CA TYR A 54 -12.63 -10.08 0.39
C TYR A 54 -12.94 -8.68 -0.16
N GLN A 55 -12.95 -8.53 -1.49
CA GLN A 55 -13.06 -7.24 -2.19
C GLN A 55 -12.05 -6.23 -1.64
N HIS A 56 -10.81 -6.69 -1.45
CA HIS A 56 -9.77 -5.95 -0.73
C HIS A 56 -8.47 -5.90 -1.55
N PRO A 57 -8.43 -5.18 -2.69
CA PRO A 57 -7.34 -5.22 -3.67
C PRO A 57 -5.96 -4.83 -3.13
N ILE A 58 -5.90 -4.00 -2.08
CA ILE A 58 -4.64 -3.65 -1.41
C ILE A 58 -4.01 -4.85 -0.68
N LEU A 59 -4.72 -5.97 -0.49
CA LEU A 59 -4.16 -7.18 0.12
C LEU A 59 -2.99 -7.74 -0.70
N CYS A 60 -3.11 -7.79 -2.03
CA CYS A 60 -2.02 -8.17 -2.92
C CYS A 60 -0.81 -7.24 -2.79
N TYR A 61 -1.06 -5.93 -2.70
CA TYR A 61 0.00 -4.93 -2.52
C TYR A 61 0.74 -5.12 -1.19
N LYS A 62 -0.01 -5.28 -0.09
CA LYS A 62 0.57 -5.53 1.24
C LYS A 62 1.34 -6.84 1.28
N HIS A 63 0.83 -7.89 0.65
CA HIS A 63 1.54 -9.16 0.54
C HIS A 63 2.87 -9.02 -0.23
N LEU A 64 2.86 -8.29 -1.36
CA LEU A 64 4.08 -8.03 -2.14
C LEU A 64 5.12 -7.31 -1.30
N ARG A 65 4.73 -6.31 -0.50
CA ARG A 65 5.64 -5.56 0.38
C ARG A 65 6.28 -6.38 1.50
N LEU A 66 5.73 -7.56 1.85
CA LEU A 66 6.40 -8.49 2.78
C LEU A 66 7.64 -9.16 2.15
N LYS A 67 7.78 -9.11 0.82
CA LYS A 67 8.95 -9.66 0.11
C LYS A 67 10.10 -8.66 0.17
N ALA A 68 11.32 -9.15 0.44
CA ALA A 68 12.50 -8.29 0.55
C ALA A 68 12.82 -7.48 -0.73
N THR A 69 12.37 -7.95 -1.88
CA THR A 69 12.52 -7.29 -3.18
C THR A 69 11.61 -6.07 -3.37
N ALA A 70 10.65 -5.86 -2.47
CA ALA A 70 9.63 -4.81 -2.57
C ALA A 70 9.88 -3.64 -1.60
N LYS A 71 11.09 -3.49 -1.06
CA LYS A 71 11.45 -2.43 -0.09
C LYS A 71 11.24 -1.01 -0.62
N GLU A 72 11.41 -0.81 -1.93
CA GLU A 72 11.22 0.49 -2.59
C GLU A 72 9.73 0.87 -2.75
N LEU A 73 8.79 -0.05 -2.50
CA LEU A 73 7.36 0.25 -2.58
C LEU A 73 6.89 1.01 -1.33
N PRO A 74 6.17 2.14 -1.51
CA PRO A 74 5.75 2.98 -0.39
C PRO A 74 4.85 2.23 0.59
N ASP A 75 4.86 2.67 1.86
CA ASP A 75 3.89 2.14 2.82
C ASP A 75 2.52 2.76 2.63
N VAL A 76 1.58 1.97 2.12
CA VAL A 76 0.24 2.44 1.78
C VAL A 76 -0.75 1.93 2.81
N GLU A 77 -1.38 2.87 3.49
CA GLU A 77 -2.45 2.64 4.45
C GLU A 77 -3.81 2.88 3.78
N VAL A 78 -4.82 2.16 4.24
CA VAL A 78 -6.20 2.45 3.84
C VAL A 78 -6.68 3.64 4.65
N ARG A 79 -7.07 4.72 3.97
CA ARG A 79 -7.60 5.95 4.58
C ARG A 79 -9.01 6.25 4.04
N SER A 80 -9.73 7.15 4.70
CA SER A 80 -10.99 7.66 4.15
C SER A 80 -10.74 8.39 2.83
N LEU A 81 -11.76 8.47 1.97
CA LEU A 81 -11.70 9.21 0.71
C LEU A 81 -11.19 10.65 0.92
N SER A 82 -11.76 11.37 1.89
CA SER A 82 -11.37 12.75 2.19
C SER A 82 -9.89 12.86 2.59
N GLN A 83 -9.42 12.00 3.48
CA GLN A 83 -8.01 11.99 3.90
C GLN A 83 -7.07 11.66 2.74
N ALA A 84 -7.43 10.68 1.90
CA ALA A 84 -6.62 10.27 0.76
C ALA A 84 -6.50 11.40 -0.27
N VAL A 85 -7.63 12.07 -0.59
CA VAL A 85 -7.65 13.18 -1.55
C VAL A 85 -6.90 14.40 -1.01
N ILE A 86 -7.10 14.78 0.26
CA ILE A 86 -6.36 15.88 0.88
C ILE A 86 -4.85 15.60 0.87
N MET A 87 -4.45 14.38 1.20
CA MET A 87 -3.05 13.97 1.15
C MET A 87 -2.49 14.09 -0.27
N LEU A 88 -3.23 13.66 -1.29
CA LEU A 88 -2.80 13.79 -2.68
C LEU A 88 -2.61 15.26 -3.09
N LEU A 89 -3.62 16.10 -2.86
CA LEU A 89 -3.59 17.52 -3.25
C LEU A 89 -2.45 18.26 -2.54
N LYS A 90 -2.27 18.05 -1.23
CA LYS A 90 -1.17 18.65 -0.47
C LYS A 90 0.20 18.27 -1.05
N ASN A 91 0.41 17.00 -1.39
CA ASN A 91 1.69 16.56 -1.96
C ASN A 91 1.91 17.09 -3.39
N MET A 92 0.84 17.32 -4.15
CA MET A 92 0.95 18.00 -5.45
C MET A 92 1.35 19.47 -5.27
N ASP A 93 0.75 20.17 -4.31
CA ASP A 93 1.11 21.55 -3.98
C ASP A 93 2.57 21.65 -3.51
N ASP A 94 3.01 20.76 -2.61
CA ASP A 94 4.40 20.68 -2.11
C ASP A 94 5.40 20.52 -3.29
N ILE A 95 5.08 19.72 -4.31
CA ILE A 95 5.90 19.57 -5.53
C ILE A 95 5.88 20.82 -6.39
N GLU A 96 4.73 21.45 -6.57
CA GLU A 96 4.59 22.66 -7.38
C GLU A 96 5.35 23.84 -6.77
N GLU A 97 5.32 23.99 -5.44
CA GLU A 97 6.11 25.00 -4.71
C GLU A 97 7.63 24.83 -4.97
N ASN A 98 8.09 23.61 -5.19
CA ASN A 98 9.49 23.28 -5.45
C ASN A 98 9.84 23.18 -6.94
N ARG A 99 8.91 23.48 -7.85
CA ARG A 99 9.07 23.33 -9.30
C ARG A 99 10.32 24.00 -9.85
N ASN A 100 10.62 25.22 -9.41
CA ASN A 100 11.80 25.97 -9.87
C ASN A 100 13.11 25.33 -9.42
N THR A 101 13.16 24.79 -8.20
CA THR A 101 14.33 24.06 -7.67
C THR A 101 14.55 22.78 -8.46
N ILE A 102 13.49 22.03 -8.74
CA ILE A 102 13.55 20.81 -9.56
C ILE A 102 14.10 21.13 -10.96
N LEU A 103 13.58 22.17 -11.61
CA LEU A 103 14.04 22.58 -12.94
C LEU A 103 15.51 23.03 -12.94
N ARG A 104 15.95 23.75 -11.91
CA ARG A 104 17.34 24.20 -11.79
C ARG A 104 18.31 23.02 -11.70
N ILE A 105 18.05 22.08 -10.79
CA ILE A 105 18.89 20.88 -10.61
C ILE A 105 18.88 20.01 -11.86
N ALA A 106 17.73 19.89 -12.54
CA ALA A 106 17.65 19.09 -13.76
C ALA A 106 18.33 19.73 -14.98
N TYR A 107 18.61 21.04 -14.95
CA TYR A 107 18.99 21.82 -16.14
C TYR A 107 20.31 21.39 -16.76
N ASP A 108 21.33 21.14 -15.94
CA ASP A 108 22.68 20.78 -16.37
C ASP A 108 22.94 19.26 -16.35
N ASN A 109 21.92 18.48 -15.97
CA ASN A 109 21.95 17.02 -15.82
C ASN A 109 23.04 16.53 -14.85
N LYS A 110 23.40 17.34 -13.85
CA LYS A 110 24.35 17.00 -12.79
C LYS A 110 23.75 17.42 -11.45
N ILE A 111 24.17 16.74 -10.39
CA ILE A 111 23.81 17.11 -9.02
C ILE A 111 25.15 17.34 -8.32
N ASP A 112 25.45 18.60 -8.01
CA ASP A 112 26.66 18.94 -7.26
C ASP A 112 26.46 18.82 -5.74
N GLU A 113 27.54 18.96 -4.97
CA GLU A 113 27.51 18.81 -3.51
C GLU A 113 26.57 19.81 -2.81
N ASN A 114 26.37 21.00 -3.37
CA ASN A 114 25.46 22.01 -2.83
C ASN A 114 23.99 21.73 -3.19
N GLU A 115 23.76 20.89 -4.20
CA GLU A 115 22.43 20.49 -4.66
C GLU A 115 21.94 19.18 -4.06
N LEU A 116 22.84 18.35 -3.52
CA LEU A 116 22.52 17.03 -2.95
C LEU A 116 21.38 17.10 -1.93
N ASP A 117 21.43 18.02 -0.97
CA ASP A 117 20.40 18.14 0.06
C ASP A 117 19.04 18.52 -0.53
N ASN A 118 19.02 19.45 -1.48
CA ASN A 118 17.81 19.84 -2.20
C ASN A 118 17.26 18.68 -3.04
N TRP A 119 18.14 17.89 -3.64
CA TRP A 119 17.76 16.73 -4.43
C TRP A 119 17.15 15.63 -3.55
N PHE A 120 17.77 15.29 -2.41
CA PHE A 120 17.20 14.34 -1.47
C PHE A 120 15.84 14.80 -0.92
N PHE A 121 15.69 16.10 -0.68
CA PHE A 121 14.41 16.68 -0.30
C PHE A 121 13.34 16.49 -1.39
N ILE A 122 13.67 16.76 -2.66
CA ILE A 122 12.78 16.53 -3.80
C ILE A 122 12.40 15.04 -3.92
N LEU A 123 13.37 14.12 -3.82
CA LEU A 123 13.11 12.68 -3.88
C LEU A 123 12.15 12.23 -2.77
N LYS A 124 12.28 12.80 -1.56
CA LYS A 124 11.35 12.54 -0.47
C LYS A 124 9.93 13.02 -0.80
N GLN A 125 9.77 14.21 -1.38
CA GLN A 125 8.46 14.72 -1.79
C GLN A 125 7.84 13.84 -2.88
N ILE A 126 8.62 13.38 -3.85
CA ILE A 126 8.16 12.45 -4.89
C ILE A 126 7.71 11.12 -4.28
N ALA A 127 8.45 10.59 -3.30
CA ALA A 127 8.07 9.37 -2.59
C ALA A 127 6.74 9.53 -1.81
N GLU A 128 6.53 10.67 -1.15
CA GLU A 128 5.26 10.96 -0.46
C GLU A 128 4.10 11.16 -1.44
N LEU A 129 4.33 11.80 -2.60
CA LEU A 129 3.35 11.90 -3.67
C LEU A 129 2.98 10.51 -4.22
N GLN A 130 3.96 9.64 -4.47
CA GLN A 130 3.74 8.27 -4.90
C GLN A 130 2.87 7.51 -3.88
N LYS A 131 3.17 7.63 -2.59
CA LYS A 131 2.37 7.07 -1.49
C LYS A 131 0.95 7.62 -1.50
N ALA A 132 0.76 8.92 -1.70
CA ALA A 132 -0.57 9.54 -1.76
C ALA A 132 -1.39 9.00 -2.95
N CYS A 133 -0.78 8.86 -4.13
CA CYS A 133 -1.41 8.25 -5.30
C CYS A 133 -1.93 6.83 -5.03
N PHE A 134 -1.10 5.97 -4.42
CA PHE A 134 -1.54 4.63 -4.03
C PHE A 134 -2.61 4.66 -2.94
N THR A 135 -2.53 5.59 -1.99
CA THR A 135 -3.53 5.76 -0.93
C THR A 135 -4.90 6.07 -1.53
N VAL A 136 -4.97 6.96 -2.52
CA VAL A 136 -6.22 7.25 -3.27
C VAL A 136 -6.68 6.03 -4.05
N LYS A 137 -5.77 5.34 -4.77
CA LYS A 137 -6.11 4.12 -5.53
C LYS A 137 -6.78 3.04 -4.69
N TYR A 138 -6.39 2.93 -3.42
CA TYR A 138 -6.88 1.89 -2.51
C TYR A 138 -7.82 2.41 -1.41
N CYS A 139 -8.19 3.70 -1.43
CA CYS A 139 -9.18 4.22 -0.50
C CYS A 139 -10.56 3.64 -0.81
N ARG A 140 -11.37 3.46 0.23
CA ARG A 140 -12.76 3.04 0.07
C ARG A 140 -13.63 4.29 0.18
N GLY A 141 -14.37 4.61 -0.87
CA GLY A 141 -15.53 5.48 -0.76
C GLY A 141 -16.66 4.67 -0.12
N GLU A 142 -17.31 5.22 0.90
CA GLU A 142 -18.58 4.64 1.36
C GLU A 142 -19.59 4.74 0.20
N ARG A 143 -20.18 3.61 -0.19
CA ARG A 143 -21.36 3.63 -1.05
C ARG A 143 -22.51 4.14 -0.17
N GLY A 144 -22.85 5.42 -0.32
CA GLY A 144 -24.09 5.98 0.21
C GLY A 144 -25.32 5.36 -0.43
#